data_AF-A0A914JLB8-F1
#
_entry.id   AF-A0A914JLB8-F1
#
_cell.length_a   1.000
_cell.length_b   1.000
_cell.length_c   1.000
_cell.angle_alpha   90.00
_cell.angle_beta   90.00
_cell.angle_gamma   90.00
#
_symmetry.space_group_name_H-M   'P 1'
#
loop_
_entity.id
_entity.type
_entity.pdbx_description
1 polymer ?
#
loop_
_entity_poly.entity_id
_entity_poly.type
_entity_poly.pdbx_seq_one_letter_code
_entity_poly.pdbx_strand_id
1 'polypeptide(L)'
;MFGAMILLLCLGFGINAGNAMNPARDLAPRIFTFVAGYGWEVFSYRDYEWWWVPVVCPFIGALMGGWTYHLLVAANNDEHVDHHSFSSSSESHEKLLSEFLNLKIQEQLYSLKFIKESK
;
A
#
# COMPACT_ATOMS: atom_id res chain seq x y z
N MET A 1 -4.89 -16.73 3.64
CA MET A 1 -4.72 -16.80 5.11
C MET A 1 -4.99 -15.45 5.79
N PHE A 2 -4.59 -14.31 5.22
CA PHE A 2 -4.90 -12.98 5.76
C PHE A 2 -6.38 -12.71 6.06
N GLY A 3 -7.31 -13.19 5.21
CA GLY A 3 -8.75 -13.05 5.47
C GLY A 3 -9.23 -13.77 6.74
N ALA A 4 -8.67 -14.94 7.05
CA ALA A 4 -9.00 -15.66 8.28
C ALA A 4 -8.44 -14.96 9.53
N MET A 5 -7.25 -14.37 9.42
CA MET A 5 -6.69 -13.53 10.49
C MET A 5 -7.58 -12.32 10.77
N ILE A 6 -8.02 -11.59 9.74
CA ILE A 6 -8.92 -10.44 9.89
C ILE A 6 -10.26 -10.88 10.47
N LEU A 7 -10.79 -12.04 10.06
CA LEU A 7 -12.01 -12.61 10.62
C LEU A 7 -11.89 -12.88 12.12
N LEU A 8 -10.78 -13.48 12.57
CA LEU A 8 -10.55 -13.74 14.00
C LEU A 8 -10.40 -12.44 14.80
N LEU A 9 -9.74 -11.42 14.23
CA LEU A 9 -9.68 -10.08 14.80
C LEU A 9 -11.08 -9.44 14.93
N CYS A 10 -11.93 -9.57 13.91
CA CYS A 10 -13.32 -9.11 13.96
C CYS A 10 -14.11 -9.82 15.06
N LEU A 11 -13.96 -11.13 15.20
CA LEU A 11 -14.70 -11.91 16.20
C LEU A 11 -14.22 -11.64 17.62
N GLY A 12 -12.92 -11.46 17.83
CA GLY A 12 -12.34 -11.19 19.15
C GLY A 12 -12.46 -9.73 19.61
N PHE A 13 -12.27 -8.77 18.70
CA PHE A 13 -12.14 -7.35 19.04
C PHE A 13 -13.15 -6.43 18.33
N GLY A 14 -14.04 -6.96 17.49
CA GLY A 14 -14.94 -6.16 16.66
C GLY A 14 -15.93 -5.29 17.43
N ILE A 15 -16.36 -5.70 18.63
CA ILE A 15 -17.36 -4.97 19.43
C ILE A 15 -16.78 -3.70 20.09
N ASN A 16 -15.45 -3.62 20.27
CA ASN A 16 -14.82 -2.50 20.96
C ASN A 16 -14.76 -1.23 20.09
N ALA A 17 -14.30 -1.37 18.84
CA ALA A 17 -14.03 -0.25 17.94
C ALA A 17 -14.41 -0.53 16.48
N GLY A 18 -15.25 -1.53 16.21
CA GLY A 18 -15.75 -1.82 14.87
C GLY A 18 -14.69 -2.27 13.85
N ASN A 19 -13.51 -2.68 14.33
CA ASN A 19 -12.36 -3.11 13.54
C ASN A 19 -11.86 -2.06 12.51
N ALA A 20 -11.64 -0.83 12.97
CA ALA A 20 -11.17 0.26 12.12
C ALA A 20 -9.64 0.24 11.91
N MET A 21 -9.12 -0.85 11.38
CA MET A 21 -7.68 -1.02 11.07
C MET A 21 -7.23 -0.30 9.79
N ASN A 22 -8.17 0.21 8.99
CA ASN A 22 -7.87 0.87 7.73
C ASN A 22 -8.58 2.24 7.69
N PRO A 23 -7.83 3.35 7.58
CA PRO A 23 -8.41 4.69 7.48
C PRO A 23 -9.42 4.82 6.34
N ALA A 24 -9.15 4.22 5.17
CA ALA A 24 -10.06 4.30 4.01
C ALA A 24 -11.38 3.54 4.23
N ARG A 25 -11.36 2.46 5.03
CA ARG A 25 -12.56 1.68 5.38
C ARG A 25 -13.56 2.51 6.15
N ASP A 26 -13.08 3.43 6.99
CA ASP A 26 -13.92 4.22 7.89
C ASP A 26 -14.23 5.62 7.33
N LEU A 27 -13.25 6.27 6.68
CA LEU A 27 -13.42 7.62 6.14
C LEU A 27 -14.34 7.66 4.90
N ALA A 28 -14.19 6.72 3.96
CA ALA A 28 -14.98 6.70 2.73
C ALA A 28 -16.50 6.60 2.97
N PRO A 29 -17.01 5.65 3.80
CA PRO A 29 -18.44 5.60 4.09
C PRO A 29 -18.92 6.82 4.90
N ARG A 30 -18.09 7.44 5.74
CA ARG A 30 -18.46 8.68 6.46
C ARG A 30 -18.62 9.89 5.55
N ILE A 31 -17.70 10.06 4.60
CA ILE A 31 -17.83 11.13 3.59
C ILE A 31 -19.07 10.87 2.73
N PHE A 32 -19.33 9.62 2.37
CA PHE A 32 -20.52 9.25 1.62
C PHE A 32 -21.81 9.60 2.38
N THR A 33 -21.92 9.25 3.67
CA THR A 33 -23.10 9.58 4.47
C THR A 33 -23.22 11.08 4.74
N PHE A 34 -22.11 11.80 4.87
CA PHE A 34 -22.10 13.26 4.94
C PHE A 34 -22.72 13.89 3.68
N VAL A 35 -22.27 13.48 2.50
CA VAL A 35 -22.80 13.95 1.21
C VAL A 35 -24.25 13.52 1.00
N ALA A 36 -24.64 12.35 1.53
CA ALA A 36 -26.03 11.87 1.50
C ALA A 36 -26.98 12.66 2.42
N GLY A 37 -26.49 13.67 3.15
CA GLY A 37 -27.33 14.58 3.92
C GLY A 37 -27.54 14.18 5.39
N TYR A 38 -26.77 13.22 5.92
CA TYR A 38 -26.83 12.86 7.34
C TYR A 38 -26.23 13.94 8.28
N GLY A 39 -25.60 14.99 7.72
CA GLY A 39 -25.08 16.11 8.50
C GLY A 39 -23.75 15.80 9.21
N TRP A 40 -23.29 16.74 10.04
CA TRP A 40 -21.98 16.64 10.72
C TRP A 40 -21.93 15.57 11.81
N GLU A 41 -23.09 15.05 12.23
CA GLU A 41 -23.21 14.00 13.23
C GLU A 41 -22.49 12.70 12.83
N VAL A 42 -22.23 12.47 11.53
CA VAL A 42 -21.50 11.28 11.04
C VAL A 42 -20.03 11.24 11.49
N PHE A 43 -19.47 12.38 11.86
CA PHE A 43 -18.09 12.50 12.38
C PHE A 43 -18.05 12.49 13.91
N SER A 44 -19.19 12.63 14.58
CA SER A 44 -19.32 12.63 16.04
C SER A 44 -19.96 11.33 16.54
N TYR A 45 -19.48 10.81 17.67
CA TYR A 45 -20.09 9.69 18.36
C TYR A 45 -20.07 9.96 19.87
N ARG A 46 -21.25 10.05 20.49
CA ARG A 46 -21.43 10.35 21.93
C ARG A 46 -20.66 11.61 22.38
N ASP A 47 -20.77 12.70 21.62
CA ASP A 47 -20.08 13.98 21.85
C ASP A 47 -18.54 13.91 21.74
N TYR A 48 -18.00 12.81 21.24
CA TYR A 48 -16.58 12.67 20.88
C TYR A 48 -16.41 12.62 19.36
N GLU A 49 -15.41 13.33 18.86
CA GLU A 49 -15.05 13.34 17.45
C GLU A 49 -14.36 12.02 17.04
N TRP A 50 -15.11 10.93 16.91
CA TRP A 50 -14.53 9.60 16.71
C TRP A 50 -13.75 9.45 15.39
N TRP A 51 -14.00 10.30 14.40
CA TRP A 51 -13.43 10.20 13.05
C TRP A 51 -11.88 10.19 13.00
N TRP A 52 -11.19 10.82 13.95
CA TRP A 52 -9.72 10.89 13.93
C TRP A 52 -9.06 9.61 14.45
N VAL A 53 -9.69 8.89 15.37
CA VAL A 53 -9.19 7.64 15.98
C VAL A 53 -8.89 6.58 14.90
N PRO A 54 -9.83 6.20 14.02
CA PRO A 54 -9.60 5.23 12.96
C PRO A 54 -8.71 5.74 11.83
N VAL A 55 -8.38 7.04 11.82
CA VAL A 55 -7.41 7.61 10.88
C VAL A 55 -6.00 7.52 11.46
N VAL A 56 -5.78 7.95 12.70
CA VAL A 56 -4.43 8.09 13.29
C VAL A 56 -3.96 6.79 13.94
N CYS A 57 -4.82 6.10 14.68
CA CYS A 57 -4.43 4.90 15.43
C CYS A 57 -3.90 3.75 14.55
N PRO A 58 -4.43 3.49 13.34
CA PRO A 58 -3.88 2.45 12.48
C PRO A 58 -2.43 2.69 12.06
N PHE A 59 -2.03 3.94 11.82
CA PHE A 59 -0.65 4.25 11.47
C PHE A 59 0.30 3.98 12.63
N ILE A 60 -0.08 4.41 13.83
CA ILE A 60 0.70 4.17 15.05
C ILE A 60 0.79 2.66 15.32
N GLY A 61 -0.35 1.95 15.24
CA GLY A 61 -0.39 0.50 15.43
C GLY A 61 0.43 -0.28 14.41
N ALA A 62 0.41 0.13 13.13
CA ALA A 62 1.21 -0.49 12.09
C ALA A 62 2.73 -0.32 12.34
N LEU A 63 3.15 0.88 12.74
CA LEU A 63 4.55 1.15 13.10
C LEU A 63 4.99 0.32 14.31
N MET A 64 4.17 0.30 15.37
CA MET A 64 4.47 -0.48 16.58
C MET A 64 4.48 -1.99 16.29
N GLY A 65 3.56 -2.48 15.46
CA GLY A 65 3.49 -3.88 15.04
C GLY A 65 4.73 -4.30 14.23
N GLY A 66 5.14 -3.46 13.27
CA GLY A 66 6.37 -3.69 12.49
C GLY A 66 7.61 -3.70 13.36
N TRP A 67 7.73 -2.75 14.29
CA TRP A 67 8.84 -2.72 15.24
C TRP A 67 8.86 -3.97 16.13
N THR A 68 7.69 -4.38 16.64
CA THR A 68 7.57 -5.57 17.50
C THR A 68 7.99 -6.84 16.74
N TYR A 69 7.58 -6.97 15.48
CA TYR A 69 8.05 -8.06 14.61
C TYR A 69 9.57 -8.03 14.44
N HIS A 70 10.13 -6.84 14.20
CA HIS A 70 11.57 -6.70 14.01
C HIS A 70 12.36 -7.09 15.27
N LEU A 71 11.92 -6.66 16.46
CA LEU A 71 12.60 -6.99 17.71
C LEU A 71 12.48 -8.45 18.13
N LEU A 72 11.30 -9.05 17.96
CA LEU A 72 11.00 -10.36 18.53
C LEU A 72 11.25 -11.51 17.56
N VAL A 73 11.10 -11.26 16.25
CA VAL A 73 11.21 -12.29 15.23
C VAL A 73 12.41 -12.01 14.34
N ALA A 74 12.45 -10.85 13.68
CA ALA A 74 13.52 -10.56 12.71
C ALA A 74 14.91 -10.40 13.34
N ALA A 75 15.01 -10.01 14.62
CA ALA A 75 16.30 -9.93 15.30
C ALA A 75 16.83 -11.29 15.75
N ASN A 76 15.96 -12.29 15.88
CA ASN A 76 16.33 -13.65 16.30
C ASN A 76 16.51 -14.60 15.11
N ASN A 77 15.90 -14.26 13.97
CA ASN A 77 16.17 -14.90 12.70
C ASN A 77 17.26 -14.08 12.03
N ASP A 78 18.48 -14.58 11.93
CA ASP A 78 19.55 -13.96 11.12
C ASP A 78 19.19 -14.04 9.62
N GLU A 79 18.09 -13.40 9.22
CA GLU A 79 17.84 -13.10 7.82
C GLU A 79 18.77 -11.96 7.47
N HIS A 80 19.81 -12.29 6.68
CA HIS A 80 20.48 -11.31 5.85
C HIS A 80 19.38 -10.47 5.19
N VAL A 81 19.24 -9.23 5.64
CA VAL A 81 18.34 -8.27 5.01
C VAL A 81 18.78 -8.21 3.56
N ASP A 82 18.03 -8.89 2.69
CA ASP A 82 18.35 -9.00 1.28
C ASP A 82 18.16 -7.63 0.65
N HIS A 83 19.20 -6.80 0.70
CA HIS A 83 19.37 -5.63 -0.15
C HIS A 83 19.17 -6.00 -1.64
N HIS A 84 19.25 -7.28 -1.99
CA HIS A 84 18.84 -7.84 -3.27
C HIS A 84 17.37 -7.57 -3.63
N SER A 85 16.42 -7.39 -2.71
CA SER A 85 15.01 -7.11 -3.07
C SER A 85 14.80 -5.67 -3.60
N PHE A 86 15.46 -4.70 -2.97
CA PHE A 86 15.48 -3.32 -3.45
C PHE A 86 16.42 -3.14 -4.66
N SER A 87 17.58 -3.82 -4.65
CA SER A 87 18.49 -3.88 -5.81
C SER A 87 17.81 -4.56 -7.00
N SER A 88 17.10 -5.67 -6.80
CA SER A 88 16.46 -6.41 -7.91
C SER A 88 15.28 -5.66 -8.52
N SER A 89 14.49 -4.92 -7.73
CA SER A 89 13.44 -4.05 -8.27
C SER A 89 14.02 -2.89 -9.08
N SER A 90 15.13 -2.30 -8.61
CA SER A 90 15.86 -1.24 -9.31
C SER A 90 16.55 -1.75 -10.60
N GLU A 91 17.25 -2.88 -10.52
CA GLU A 91 17.91 -3.54 -11.66
C GLU A 91 16.90 -4.02 -12.71
N SER A 92 15.73 -4.51 -12.28
CA SER A 92 14.66 -4.90 -13.21
C SER A 92 14.12 -3.69 -13.96
N HIS A 93 13.92 -2.57 -13.27
CA HIS A 93 13.53 -1.31 -13.91
C HIS A 93 14.59 -0.82 -14.90
N GLU A 94 15.87 -0.88 -14.53
CA GLU A 94 16.98 -0.47 -15.40
C GLU A 94 17.11 -1.37 -16.65
N LYS A 95 16.94 -2.69 -16.48
CA LYS A 95 16.89 -3.64 -17.61
C LYS A 95 15.74 -3.32 -18.57
N LEU A 96 14.53 -3.08 -18.06
CA LEU A 96 13.39 -2.70 -18.88
C LEU A 96 13.64 -1.41 -19.65
N LEU A 97 14.21 -0.38 -19.01
CA LEU A 97 14.55 0.87 -19.68
C LEU A 97 15.60 0.65 -20.78
N SER A 98 16.60 -0.19 -20.53
CA SER A 98 17.61 -0.54 -21.54
C SER A 98 17.02 -1.29 -22.73
N GLU A 99 16.06 -2.18 -22.48
CA GLU A 99 15.37 -2.96 -23.52
C GLU A 99 14.47 -2.05 -24.38
N PHE A 100 13.71 -1.15 -23.75
CA PHE A 100 12.92 -0.13 -24.46
C PHE A 100 13.80 0.79 -25.32
N LEU A 101 14.96 1.23 -24.81
CA LEU A 101 15.90 2.04 -25.58
C LEU A 101 16.46 1.27 -26.78
N ASN A 102 16.85 0.01 -26.60
CA ASN A 102 17.35 -0.83 -27.69
C ASN A 102 16.29 -1.06 -28.77
N LEU A 103 15.04 -1.31 -28.38
CA LEU A 103 13.92 -1.45 -29.32
C LEU A 103 13.70 -0.16 -30.13
N LYS A 104 13.74 0.99 -29.46
CA LYS A 104 13.58 2.29 -30.12
C LYS A 104 14.72 2.60 -31.09
N ILE A 105 15.96 2.26 -30.73
CA ILE A 105 17.13 2.41 -31.61
C ILE A 105 17.01 1.47 -32.82
N GLN A 106 16.59 0.21 -32.63
CA GLN A 106 16.37 -0.72 -33.73
C GLN A 106 15.33 -0.18 -34.71
N GLU A 107 14.21 0.35 -34.22
CA GLU A 107 13.16 0.95 -35.06
C GLU A 107 13.71 2.10 -35.93
N GLN A 108 14.53 2.98 -35.33
CA GLN A 108 15.19 4.08 -36.05
C GLN A 108 16.19 3.56 -37.09
N LEU A 109 16.98 2.54 -36.76
CA LEU A 109 17.97 1.95 -37.68
C LEU A 109 17.29 1.26 -38.87
N TYR A 110 16.19 0.55 -38.66
CA TYR A 110 15.41 -0.04 -39.77
C TYR A 110 14.82 1.04 -40.69
N SER A 111 14.26 2.11 -40.12
CA SER A 111 13.73 3.24 -40.89
C SER A 111 14.82 3.93 -41.73
N LEU A 112 16.00 4.16 -41.16
CA LEU A 112 17.14 4.76 -41.87
C LEU A 112 17.70 3.83 -42.96
N LYS A 113 17.76 2.52 -42.72
CA LYS A 113 18.19 1.54 -43.72
C LYS A 113 17.22 1.49 -44.90
N PHE A 114 15.91 1.54 -44.65
CA PHE A 114 14.88 1.62 -45.68
C PHE A 114 15.02 2.89 -46.55
N ILE A 115 15.28 4.05 -45.94
CA ILE A 115 15.51 5.31 -46.67
C ILE A 115 16.77 5.23 -47.54
N LYS A 116 17.81 4.53 -47.09
CA LYS A 116 19.07 4.36 -47.84
C LYS A 116 18.96 3.37 -49.00
N GLU A 117 18.18 2.29 -48.85
CA GLU A 117 17.92 1.32 -49.93
C GLU A 117 16.87 1.82 -50.95
N SER A 118 16.08 2.84 -50.61
CA SER A 118 15.11 3.49 -51.50
C SER A 118 15.72 4.56 -52.43
N LYS A 119 17.04 4.80 -52.39
CA LYS A 119 17.77 5.72 -53.27
C LYS A 119 18.79 4.97 -54.11
#